data_AF-A0A2H3DLQ2-F1
#
_entry.id   AF-A0A2H3DLQ2-F1
#
_cell.length_a   1.000
_cell.length_b   1.000
_cell.length_c   1.000
_cell.angle_alpha   90.00
_cell.angle_beta   90.00
_cell.angle_gamma   90.00
#
_symmetry.space_group_name_H-M   'P 1'
#
loop_
_entity.id
_entity.type
_entity.pdbx_description
1 polymer ?
#
loop_
_entity_poly.entity_id
_entity_poly.type
_entity_poly.pdbx_seq_one_letter_code
_entity_poly.pdbx_strand_id
1 'polypeptide(L)'
;MEQRLKKAIPFWLWDACIPIAEDDDTDPDCIYSATLSSQNKRIAMKRMQDLVDEGFHQKYPDRPEERDIKVYLEPMSESMKVLKELLDASPVAKGRLDDFMYLERQYVHFHYDMFSGSLSWGWTSDYEQQIKDTLDAVKEEHGEKELIVARWAVRDRCADCVSGITGYEGVYNYQWSDESIKWLRDNPPIERNPGRKLVKFQ
;
A
#
# COMPACT_ATOMS: atom_id res chain seq x y z
N MET A 1 -2.69 20.03 -14.96
CA MET A 1 -2.64 18.56 -14.89
C MET A 1 -2.55 18.10 -13.44
N GLU A 2 -1.47 18.43 -12.73
CA GLU A 2 -1.26 18.08 -11.31
C GLU A 2 -2.46 18.38 -10.39
N GLN A 3 -2.99 19.62 -10.40
CA GLN A 3 -4.17 19.97 -9.57
C GLN A 3 -5.43 19.15 -9.89
N ARG A 4 -5.57 18.65 -11.12
CA ARG A 4 -6.68 17.76 -11.50
C ARG A 4 -6.47 16.38 -10.90
N LEU A 5 -5.25 15.86 -10.97
CA LEU A 5 -4.89 14.55 -10.41
C LEU A 5 -5.02 14.53 -8.88
N LYS A 6 -4.52 15.58 -8.20
CA LYS A 6 -4.67 15.75 -6.74
C LYS A 6 -6.13 15.80 -6.27
N LYS A 7 -7.09 16.09 -7.16
CA LYS A 7 -8.53 16.04 -6.85
C LYS A 7 -9.15 14.66 -7.11
N ALA A 8 -8.56 13.87 -7.98
CA ALA A 8 -9.06 12.54 -8.35
C ALA A 8 -8.51 11.44 -7.44
N ILE A 9 -7.26 11.60 -6.99
CA ILE A 9 -6.54 10.62 -6.18
C ILE A 9 -6.66 11.02 -4.70
N PRO A 10 -7.01 10.09 -3.78
CA PRO A 10 -6.97 10.35 -2.35
C PRO A 10 -5.59 10.83 -1.90
N PHE A 11 -5.55 11.76 -0.95
CA PHE A 11 -4.31 12.38 -0.48
C PHE A 11 -3.25 11.35 -0.03
N TRP A 12 -3.65 10.36 0.78
CA TRP A 12 -2.72 9.32 1.24
C TRP A 12 -2.12 8.50 0.09
N LEU A 13 -2.93 8.21 -0.93
CA LEU A 13 -2.49 7.41 -2.08
C LEU A 13 -1.61 8.24 -3.00
N TRP A 14 -1.89 9.54 -3.12
CA TRP A 14 -0.99 10.47 -3.79
C TRP A 14 0.39 10.45 -3.14
N ASP A 15 0.46 10.58 -1.81
CA ASP A 15 1.73 10.60 -1.07
C ASP A 15 2.49 9.28 -1.19
N ALA A 16 1.78 8.15 -1.28
CA ALA A 16 2.40 6.84 -1.48
C ALA A 16 2.89 6.62 -2.92
N CYS A 17 2.17 7.11 -3.92
CA CYS A 17 2.48 6.87 -5.33
C CYS A 17 3.45 7.90 -5.93
N ILE A 18 3.47 9.13 -5.44
CA ILE A 18 4.31 10.17 -6.05
C ILE A 18 5.81 9.85 -6.03
N PRO A 19 6.42 9.28 -4.97
CA PRO A 19 7.83 8.93 -4.99
C PRO A 19 8.12 7.83 -6.02
N ILE A 20 7.21 6.86 -6.18
CA ILE A 20 7.31 5.78 -7.18
C ILE A 20 7.18 6.32 -8.60
N ALA A 21 6.27 7.28 -8.82
CA ALA A 21 6.12 7.93 -10.12
C ALA A 21 7.35 8.78 -10.49
N GLU A 22 7.99 9.38 -9.49
CA GLU A 22 9.21 10.18 -9.61
C GLU A 22 10.47 9.33 -9.68
N ASP A 23 10.40 8.04 -9.28
CA ASP A 23 11.53 7.12 -9.34
C ASP A 23 11.95 6.92 -10.79
N ASP A 24 13.14 7.40 -11.07
CA ASP A 24 13.80 7.34 -12.36
C ASP A 24 14.59 6.03 -12.25
N ASP A 25 14.09 4.96 -12.86
CA ASP A 25 14.78 3.66 -12.96
C ASP A 25 15.98 3.81 -13.94
N THR A 26 16.76 4.87 -13.76
CA THR A 26 17.96 5.20 -14.51
C THR A 26 19.07 4.38 -13.90
N ASP A 27 19.44 3.34 -14.63
CA ASP A 27 20.71 2.61 -14.56
C ASP A 27 21.80 3.44 -13.84
N PRO A 28 22.24 3.03 -12.63
CA PRO A 28 23.23 3.77 -11.86
C PRO A 28 24.59 3.93 -12.57
N ASP A 29 24.84 3.17 -13.65
CA ASP A 29 26.05 3.26 -14.47
C ASP A 29 25.92 4.20 -15.68
N CYS A 30 24.76 4.83 -15.91
CA CYS A 30 24.58 5.75 -17.02
C CYS A 30 25.01 7.18 -16.65
N ILE A 31 26.30 7.48 -16.88
CA ILE A 31 26.99 8.76 -16.61
C ILE A 31 26.41 9.95 -17.42
N TYR A 32 25.27 9.78 -18.12
CA TYR A 32 24.67 10.76 -19.03
C TYR A 32 23.18 11.07 -18.83
N SER A 33 22.51 10.65 -17.75
CA SER A 33 21.11 11.09 -17.56
C SER A 33 21.02 12.36 -16.70
N ALA A 34 21.52 13.48 -17.25
CA ALA A 34 21.09 14.80 -16.81
C ALA A 34 19.69 15.10 -17.40
N THR A 35 18.70 14.28 -17.05
CA THR A 35 17.30 14.58 -17.35
C THR A 35 16.95 15.87 -16.60
N LEU A 36 16.51 16.90 -17.33
CA LEU A 36 16.09 18.16 -16.72
C LEU A 36 14.94 17.86 -15.75
N SER A 37 14.98 18.40 -14.53
CA SER A 37 13.93 18.27 -13.50
C SER A 37 12.49 18.43 -14.04
N SER A 38 12.31 19.23 -15.10
CA SER A 38 11.04 19.42 -15.80
C SER A 38 10.54 18.21 -16.60
N GLN A 39 11.43 17.38 -17.17
CA GLN A 39 11.08 16.13 -17.85
C GLN A 39 10.66 15.06 -16.85
N ASN A 40 11.39 14.90 -15.74
CA ASN A 40 11.04 13.93 -14.69
C ASN A 40 9.68 14.26 -14.08
N LYS A 41 9.41 15.55 -13.82
CA LYS A 41 8.08 15.98 -13.38
C LYS A 41 6.99 15.65 -14.41
N ARG A 42 7.26 15.80 -15.71
CA ARG A 42 6.28 15.48 -16.76
C ARG A 42 6.00 13.97 -16.84
N ILE A 43 7.04 13.14 -16.72
CA ILE A 43 6.92 11.67 -16.69
C ILE A 43 6.11 11.24 -15.47
N ALA A 44 6.47 11.71 -14.27
CA ALA A 44 5.74 11.42 -13.04
C ALA A 44 4.25 11.81 -13.16
N MET A 45 3.94 12.99 -13.70
CA MET A 45 2.54 13.39 -13.91
C MET A 45 1.80 12.52 -14.95
N LYS A 46 2.51 11.97 -15.94
CA LYS A 46 1.93 10.99 -16.87
C LYS A 46 1.65 9.66 -16.16
N ARG A 47 2.61 9.13 -15.39
CA ARG A 47 2.41 7.89 -14.61
C ARG A 47 1.27 8.02 -13.61
N MET A 48 1.15 9.17 -12.95
CA MET A 48 0.01 9.50 -12.06
C MET A 48 -1.31 9.66 -12.83
N GLN A 49 -1.27 10.04 -14.11
CA GLN A 49 -2.44 10.04 -14.97
C GLN A 49 -2.85 8.61 -15.35
N ASP A 50 -1.89 7.74 -15.69
CA ASP A 50 -2.14 6.33 -15.98
C ASP A 50 -2.79 5.63 -14.76
N LEU A 51 -2.37 5.96 -13.53
CA LEU A 51 -3.00 5.51 -12.28
C LEU A 51 -4.51 5.81 -12.23
N VAL A 52 -4.89 7.03 -12.66
CA VAL A 52 -6.28 7.48 -12.68
C VAL A 52 -7.05 6.79 -13.80
N ASP A 53 -6.47 6.71 -15.00
CA ASP A 53 -7.11 6.17 -16.19
C ASP A 53 -7.35 4.66 -16.06
N GLU A 54 -6.46 3.93 -15.39
CA GLU A 54 -6.62 2.51 -15.04
C GLU A 54 -7.59 2.25 -13.86
N GLY A 55 -8.02 3.31 -13.17
CA GLY A 55 -8.88 3.17 -12.00
C GLY A 55 -8.20 2.51 -10.79
N PHE A 56 -6.86 2.50 -10.73
CA PHE A 56 -6.11 1.88 -9.63
C PHE A 56 -6.52 2.43 -8.26
N HIS A 57 -6.68 3.75 -8.15
CA HIS A 57 -7.14 4.44 -6.95
C HIS A 57 -8.52 3.99 -6.44
N GLN A 58 -9.36 3.39 -7.30
CA GLN A 58 -10.71 2.93 -6.96
C GLN A 58 -10.71 1.56 -6.29
N LYS A 59 -9.59 0.83 -6.33
CA LYS A 59 -9.48 -0.51 -5.71
C LYS A 59 -9.37 -0.46 -4.19
N TYR A 60 -9.15 0.73 -3.61
CA TYR A 60 -8.93 0.90 -2.17
C TYR A 60 -10.19 1.42 -1.47
N PRO A 61 -10.52 0.90 -0.27
CA PRO A 61 -11.49 1.54 0.61
C PRO A 61 -10.99 2.92 1.06
N ASP A 62 -11.86 3.68 1.72
CA ASP A 62 -11.41 4.91 2.37
C ASP A 62 -10.49 4.59 3.56
N ARG A 63 -9.43 5.37 3.68
CA ARG A 63 -8.47 5.25 4.77
C ARG A 63 -9.07 5.89 6.03
N PRO A 64 -9.05 5.23 7.20
CA PRO A 64 -9.49 5.79 8.47
C PRO A 64 -8.84 7.14 8.74
N GLU A 65 -9.60 8.05 9.36
CA GLU A 65 -9.07 9.33 9.80
C GLU A 65 -8.12 9.12 10.98
N GLU A 66 -7.23 10.09 11.22
CA GLU A 66 -6.24 10.04 12.30
C GLU A 66 -6.85 9.75 13.67
N ARG A 67 -8.07 10.25 13.93
CA ARG A 67 -8.82 9.97 15.16
C ARG A 67 -9.20 8.50 15.31
N ASP A 68 -9.48 7.80 14.23
CA ASP A 68 -9.88 6.39 14.23
C ASP A 68 -8.63 5.49 14.33
N ILE A 69 -7.49 5.95 13.78
CA ILE A 69 -6.18 5.28 13.91
C ILE A 69 -5.72 5.23 15.38
N LYS A 70 -6.09 6.22 16.22
CA LYS A 70 -5.75 6.21 17.66
C LYS A 70 -6.19 4.95 18.39
N VAL A 71 -7.31 4.34 17.99
CA VAL A 71 -7.81 3.10 18.58
C VAL A 71 -6.78 1.96 18.45
N TYR A 72 -6.04 1.93 17.35
CA TYR A 72 -4.94 0.99 17.15
C TYR A 72 -3.64 1.44 17.82
N LEU A 73 -3.33 2.74 17.86
CA LEU A 73 -2.08 3.25 18.45
C LEU A 73 -2.02 3.06 19.97
N GLU A 74 -3.17 3.23 20.64
CA GLU A 74 -3.31 3.10 22.10
C GLU A 74 -4.42 2.07 22.40
N PRO A 75 -4.17 0.77 22.12
CA PRO A 75 -5.20 -0.24 22.19
C PRO A 75 -5.60 -0.52 23.64
N MET A 76 -6.87 -0.32 23.96
CA MET A 76 -7.42 -0.59 25.28
C MET A 76 -7.95 -2.03 25.40
N SER A 77 -8.46 -2.58 24.29
CA SER A 77 -8.96 -3.96 24.18
C SER A 77 -7.84 -4.97 23.99
N GLU A 78 -8.10 -6.21 24.40
CA GLU A 78 -7.13 -7.29 24.29
C GLU A 78 -6.89 -7.68 22.83
N SER A 79 -7.95 -7.78 22.01
CA SER A 79 -7.83 -8.12 20.58
C SER A 79 -6.94 -7.14 19.80
N MET A 80 -7.08 -5.83 20.06
CA MET A 80 -6.23 -4.82 19.43
C MET A 80 -4.80 -4.80 19.97
N LYS A 81 -4.59 -5.12 21.26
CA LYS A 81 -3.24 -5.26 21.82
C LYS A 81 -2.50 -6.41 21.17
N VAL A 82 -3.14 -7.58 21.08
CA VAL A 82 -2.57 -8.76 20.42
C VAL A 82 -2.25 -8.45 18.96
N LEU A 83 -3.16 -7.78 18.24
CA LEU A 83 -2.90 -7.36 16.86
C LEU A 83 -1.69 -6.45 16.77
N LYS A 84 -1.62 -5.44 17.64
CA LYS A 84 -0.51 -4.50 17.67
C LYS A 84 0.82 -5.21 17.98
N GLU A 85 0.84 -6.12 18.94
CA GLU A 85 2.03 -6.89 19.29
C GLU A 85 2.51 -7.77 18.14
N LEU A 86 1.60 -8.46 17.45
CA LEU A 86 1.92 -9.19 16.23
C LEU A 86 2.53 -8.24 15.20
N LEU A 87 1.81 -7.19 14.82
CA LEU A 87 2.26 -6.27 13.77
C LEU A 87 3.54 -5.50 14.13
N ASP A 88 3.82 -5.22 15.39
CA ASP A 88 5.08 -4.59 15.81
C ASP A 88 6.25 -5.58 15.82
N ALA A 89 5.98 -6.89 15.92
CA ALA A 89 6.98 -7.94 15.73
C ALA A 89 7.21 -8.30 14.25
N SER A 90 6.31 -7.89 13.35
CA SER A 90 6.52 -8.03 11.90
C SER A 90 7.81 -7.33 11.49
N PRO A 91 8.63 -7.95 10.62
CA PRO A 91 9.80 -7.30 10.08
C PRO A 91 9.45 -6.03 9.32
N VAL A 92 10.42 -5.12 9.22
CA VAL A 92 10.40 -4.03 8.25
C VAL A 92 11.55 -4.26 7.29
N ALA A 93 11.25 -4.61 6.04
CA ALA A 93 12.27 -4.85 5.04
C ALA A 93 12.13 -3.79 3.95
N LYS A 94 13.10 -2.88 3.89
CA LYS A 94 13.13 -1.79 2.90
C LYS A 94 13.64 -2.29 1.55
N GLY A 95 13.14 -3.46 1.12
CA GLY A 95 13.46 -4.06 -0.16
C GLY A 95 14.79 -4.82 -0.23
N ARG A 96 15.50 -5.09 0.89
CA ARG A 96 16.73 -5.91 0.88
C ARG A 96 16.63 -7.10 1.83
N LEU A 97 17.09 -8.26 1.37
CA LEU A 97 17.15 -9.50 2.15
C LEU A 97 17.99 -9.35 3.44
N ASP A 98 19.05 -8.55 3.36
CA ASP A 98 19.95 -8.30 4.48
C ASP A 98 19.33 -7.40 5.57
N ASP A 99 18.17 -6.78 5.29
CA ASP A 99 17.45 -5.98 6.27
C ASP A 99 16.75 -6.85 7.31
N PHE A 100 16.53 -8.16 7.04
CA PHE A 100 15.88 -9.08 7.98
C PHE A 100 16.84 -9.57 9.05
N MET A 101 16.56 -9.24 10.32
CA MET A 101 17.21 -9.86 11.46
C MET A 101 16.88 -11.36 11.53
N TYR A 102 17.79 -12.15 12.13
CA TYR A 102 17.62 -13.62 12.26
C TYR A 102 16.28 -14.01 12.90
N LEU A 103 15.84 -13.28 13.94
CA LEU A 103 14.57 -13.53 14.62
C LEU A 103 13.34 -13.17 13.75
N GLU A 104 13.46 -12.16 12.89
CA GLU A 104 12.37 -11.71 12.04
C GLU A 104 12.08 -12.71 10.90
N ARG A 105 13.09 -13.48 10.48
CA ARG A 105 12.96 -14.51 9.44
C ARG A 105 11.96 -15.62 9.78
N GLN A 106 11.55 -15.77 11.05
CA GLN A 106 10.51 -16.73 11.42
C GLN A 106 9.12 -16.35 10.88
N TYR A 107 8.91 -15.06 10.58
CA TYR A 107 7.64 -14.52 10.09
C TYR A 107 7.55 -14.49 8.56
N VAL A 108 8.65 -14.78 7.86
CA VAL A 108 8.77 -14.55 6.41
C VAL A 108 9.29 -15.80 5.72
N HIS A 109 8.63 -16.19 4.63
CA HIS A 109 9.17 -17.20 3.71
C HIS A 109 9.85 -16.48 2.54
N PHE A 110 10.94 -17.07 2.05
CA PHE A 110 11.68 -16.58 0.89
C PHE A 110 11.42 -17.51 -0.29
N HIS A 111 11.10 -16.94 -1.44
CA HIS A 111 10.93 -17.66 -2.69
C HIS A 111 11.94 -17.17 -3.71
N TYR A 112 12.80 -18.07 -4.15
CA TYR A 112 13.73 -17.82 -5.24
C TYR A 112 13.19 -18.46 -6.51
N ASP A 113 12.79 -17.65 -7.48
CA ASP A 113 12.42 -18.13 -8.80
C ASP A 113 13.69 -18.38 -9.61
N MET A 114 14.01 -19.67 -9.82
CA MET A 114 15.18 -20.09 -10.58
C MET A 114 15.14 -19.70 -12.06
N PHE A 115 13.97 -19.37 -12.63
CA PHE A 115 13.85 -18.99 -14.04
C PHE A 115 14.15 -17.51 -14.26
N SER A 116 13.57 -16.63 -13.44
CA SER A 116 13.83 -15.19 -13.51
C SER A 116 15.07 -14.75 -12.73
N GLY A 117 15.57 -15.60 -11.82
CA GLY A 117 16.60 -15.24 -10.86
C GLY A 117 16.11 -14.26 -9.79
N SER A 118 14.80 -14.02 -9.71
CA SER A 118 14.20 -13.09 -8.76
C SER A 118 14.03 -13.72 -7.39
N LEU A 119 14.26 -12.92 -6.35
CA LEU A 119 13.97 -13.26 -4.97
C LEU A 119 12.76 -12.45 -4.51
N SER A 120 11.71 -13.13 -4.10
CA SER A 120 10.56 -12.55 -3.42
C SER A 120 10.42 -13.14 -2.02
N TRP A 121 9.64 -12.49 -1.18
CA TRP A 121 9.32 -12.98 0.15
C TRP A 121 7.91 -12.58 0.54
N GLY A 122 7.33 -13.29 1.49
CA GLY A 122 5.99 -13.04 2.00
C GLY A 122 5.87 -13.54 3.43
N TRP A 123 4.80 -13.16 4.13
CA TRP A 123 4.55 -13.72 5.45
C TRP A 123 4.33 -15.24 5.40
N THR A 124 4.76 -15.96 6.44
CA THR A 124 4.50 -17.39 6.55
C THR A 124 2.99 -17.64 6.72
N SER A 125 2.51 -18.79 6.27
CA SER A 125 1.08 -19.13 6.36
C SER A 125 0.57 -19.13 7.80
N ASP A 126 1.38 -19.61 8.74
CA ASP A 126 1.05 -19.60 10.17
C ASP A 126 0.88 -18.17 10.70
N TYR A 127 1.76 -17.26 10.27
CA TYR A 127 1.70 -15.87 10.67
C TYR A 127 0.49 -15.13 10.06
N GLU A 128 0.22 -15.36 8.77
CA GLU A 128 -0.99 -14.84 8.14
C GLU A 128 -2.26 -15.36 8.82
N GLN A 129 -2.26 -16.61 9.29
CA GLN A 129 -3.39 -17.17 10.02
C GLN A 129 -3.58 -16.50 11.39
N GLN A 130 -2.50 -16.29 12.15
CA GLN A 130 -2.57 -15.55 13.44
C GLN A 130 -3.14 -14.14 13.26
N ILE A 131 -2.75 -13.44 12.20
CA ILE A 131 -3.31 -12.11 11.88
C ILE A 131 -4.81 -12.23 11.58
N LYS A 132 -5.24 -13.20 10.76
CA LYS A 132 -6.67 -13.41 10.45
C LYS A 132 -7.49 -13.70 11.69
N ASP A 133 -7.03 -14.62 12.54
CA ASP A 133 -7.72 -14.98 13.79
C ASP A 133 -7.86 -13.76 14.71
N THR A 134 -6.83 -12.90 14.75
CA THR A 134 -6.88 -11.66 15.53
C THR A 134 -7.84 -10.62 14.93
N LEU A 135 -7.90 -10.50 13.60
CA LEU A 135 -8.88 -9.65 12.92
C LEU A 135 -10.31 -10.12 13.17
N ASP A 136 -10.56 -11.43 13.18
CA ASP A 136 -11.86 -11.99 13.53
C ASP A 136 -12.24 -11.67 14.99
N ALA A 137 -11.29 -11.77 15.93
CA ALA A 137 -11.51 -11.34 17.31
C ALA A 137 -11.83 -9.84 17.43
N VAL A 138 -11.12 -8.97 16.69
CA VAL A 138 -11.43 -7.53 16.63
C VAL A 138 -12.83 -7.29 16.10
N LYS A 139 -13.24 -8.03 15.05
CA LYS A 139 -14.58 -7.94 14.47
C LYS A 139 -15.66 -8.35 15.48
N GLU A 140 -15.43 -9.43 16.22
CA GLU A 140 -16.37 -9.91 17.23
C GLU A 140 -16.54 -8.93 18.39
N GLU A 141 -15.44 -8.33 18.85
CA GLU A 141 -15.44 -7.41 20.00
C GLU A 141 -15.97 -6.02 19.65
N HIS A 142 -15.57 -5.47 18.49
CA HIS A 142 -15.75 -4.05 18.16
C HIS A 142 -16.55 -3.79 16.88
N GLY A 143 -16.83 -4.83 16.10
CA GLY A 143 -17.57 -4.74 14.84
C GLY A 143 -16.75 -4.15 13.68
N GLU A 144 -17.47 -3.83 12.60
CA GLU A 144 -16.86 -3.44 11.31
C GLU A 144 -16.04 -2.15 11.36
N LYS A 145 -16.42 -1.19 12.23
CA LYS A 145 -15.73 0.11 12.30
C LYS A 145 -14.26 -0.06 12.66
N GLU A 146 -13.99 -0.81 13.73
CA GLU A 146 -12.62 -1.02 14.20
C GLU A 146 -11.89 -2.09 13.39
N LEU A 147 -12.62 -3.06 12.81
CA LEU A 147 -12.04 -3.99 11.84
C LEU A 147 -11.42 -3.27 10.64
N ILE A 148 -12.03 -2.20 10.13
CA ILE A 148 -11.46 -1.41 9.04
C ILE A 148 -10.12 -0.79 9.48
N VAL A 149 -10.05 -0.24 10.70
CA VAL A 149 -8.81 0.32 11.26
C VAL A 149 -7.72 -0.75 11.35
N ALA A 150 -8.08 -1.92 11.91
CA ALA A 150 -7.19 -3.06 12.04
C ALA A 150 -6.65 -3.55 10.68
N ARG A 151 -7.53 -3.71 9.68
CA ARG A 151 -7.14 -4.12 8.32
C ARG A 151 -6.19 -3.12 7.64
N TRP A 152 -6.38 -1.82 7.89
CA TRP A 152 -5.45 -0.79 7.42
C TRP A 152 -4.08 -0.89 8.09
N ALA A 153 -4.03 -1.15 9.40
CA ALA A 153 -2.76 -1.37 10.10
C ALA A 153 -2.02 -2.60 9.55
N VAL A 154 -2.75 -3.70 9.28
CA VAL A 154 -2.19 -4.90 8.66
C VAL A 154 -1.67 -4.60 7.25
N ARG A 155 -2.43 -3.86 6.42
CA ARG A 155 -2.01 -3.48 5.07
C ARG A 155 -0.72 -2.68 5.11
N ASP A 156 -0.65 -1.66 5.97
CA ASP A 156 0.53 -0.79 6.04
C ASP A 156 1.76 -1.57 6.49
N ARG A 157 1.61 -2.43 7.51
CA ARG A 157 2.72 -3.29 7.94
C ARG A 157 3.12 -4.32 6.88
N CYS A 158 2.16 -4.86 6.13
CA CYS A 158 2.42 -5.75 5.00
C CYS A 158 3.17 -5.02 3.87
N ALA A 159 2.82 -3.75 3.61
CA ALA A 159 3.49 -2.92 2.62
C ALA A 159 4.94 -2.61 3.01
N ASP A 160 5.20 -2.38 4.30
CA ASP A 160 6.56 -2.14 4.84
C ASP A 160 7.44 -3.40 4.88
N CYS A 161 6.85 -4.59 4.83
CA CYS A 161 7.55 -5.86 5.01
C CYS A 161 7.68 -6.69 3.73
N VAL A 162 6.56 -6.90 3.04
CA VAL A 162 6.42 -7.88 1.95
C VAL A 162 6.51 -7.15 0.62
N SER A 163 5.47 -6.37 0.32
CA SER A 163 5.33 -5.66 -0.94
C SER A 163 4.17 -4.68 -0.80
N GLY A 164 4.43 -3.42 -1.17
CA GLY A 164 3.46 -2.34 -1.14
C GLY A 164 3.02 -1.95 -2.55
N ILE A 165 2.72 -0.66 -2.72
CA ILE A 165 2.45 -0.12 -4.05
C ILE A 165 3.75 -0.15 -4.86
N THR A 166 3.66 -0.63 -6.09
CA THR A 166 4.74 -0.63 -7.07
C THR A 166 4.22 -0.10 -8.41
N GLY A 167 5.14 0.37 -9.23
CA GLY A 167 4.85 0.75 -10.61
C GLY A 167 5.93 0.22 -11.55
N TYR A 168 5.56 -0.04 -12.79
CA TYR A 168 6.48 -0.55 -13.81
C TYR A 168 6.04 -0.12 -15.20
N GLU A 169 7.01 0.00 -16.11
CA GLU A 169 6.75 0.35 -17.51
C GLU A 169 6.09 -0.83 -18.24
N GLY A 170 4.81 -0.67 -18.58
CA GLY A 170 4.08 -1.61 -19.42
C GLY A 170 4.28 -1.35 -20.91
N VAL A 171 3.68 -2.19 -21.75
CA VAL A 171 3.80 -2.11 -23.23
C VAL A 171 3.19 -0.81 -23.79
N TYR A 172 2.11 -0.32 -23.18
CA TYR A 172 1.35 0.83 -23.69
C TYR A 172 1.28 2.01 -22.72
N ASN A 173 1.40 1.75 -21.42
CA ASN A 173 1.26 2.71 -20.34
C ASN A 173 1.99 2.21 -19.08
N TYR A 174 2.18 3.11 -18.11
CA TYR A 174 2.75 2.74 -16.82
C TYR A 174 1.69 2.00 -15.98
N GLN A 175 2.05 0.84 -15.45
CA GLN A 175 1.13 -0.02 -14.72
C GLN A 175 1.36 0.08 -13.22
N TRP A 176 0.27 0.04 -12.44
CA TRP A 176 0.29 0.14 -10.99
C TRP A 176 -0.22 -1.14 -10.33
N SER A 177 0.49 -1.61 -9.29
CA SER A 177 0.08 -2.78 -8.52
C SER A 177 0.31 -2.58 -7.01
N ASP A 178 -0.46 -3.30 -6.18
CA ASP A 178 -0.24 -3.36 -4.73
C ASP A 178 -0.70 -4.72 -4.23
N GLU A 179 0.23 -5.52 -3.72
CA GLU A 179 -0.07 -6.85 -3.20
C GLU A 179 -0.69 -6.79 -1.79
N SER A 180 -0.32 -5.76 -1.01
CA SER A 180 -0.83 -5.53 0.35
C SER A 180 -2.33 -5.21 0.37
N ILE A 181 -2.91 -4.81 -0.77
CA ILE A 181 -4.35 -4.53 -0.90
C ILE A 181 -5.22 -5.75 -0.58
N LYS A 182 -4.66 -6.97 -0.60
CA LYS A 182 -5.37 -8.21 -0.23
C LYS A 182 -6.05 -8.12 1.14
N TRP A 183 -5.44 -7.41 2.09
CA TRP A 183 -5.94 -7.22 3.45
C TRP A 183 -7.16 -6.28 3.53
N LEU A 184 -7.43 -5.55 2.45
CA LEU A 184 -8.54 -4.62 2.33
C LEU A 184 -9.66 -5.14 1.41
N ARG A 185 -9.49 -6.27 0.71
CA ARG A 185 -10.42 -6.73 -0.35
C ARG A 185 -11.84 -7.00 0.12
N ASP A 186 -12.00 -7.41 1.38
CA ASP A 186 -13.31 -7.66 1.97
C ASP A 186 -14.01 -6.36 2.43
N ASN A 187 -13.36 -5.20 2.28
CA ASN A 187 -13.97 -3.90 2.49
C ASN A 187 -14.39 -3.33 1.12
N PRO A 188 -15.68 -3.05 0.89
CA PRO A 188 -16.12 -2.50 -0.39
C PRO A 188 -15.47 -1.12 -0.62
N PRO A 189 -14.88 -0.87 -1.81
CA PRO A 189 -14.44 0.47 -2.16
C PRO A 189 -15.67 1.38 -2.26
N ILE A 190 -15.55 2.59 -1.72
CA ILE A 190 -16.62 3.59 -1.83
C ILE A 190 -16.67 4.08 -3.28
N GLU A 191 -17.87 4.15 -3.86
CA GLU A 191 -18.09 4.74 -5.20
C GLU A 191 -17.63 6.21 -5.21
N ARG A 192 -16.38 6.45 -5.60
CA ARG A 192 -15.87 7.79 -5.85
C ARG A 192 -16.38 8.25 -7.20
N ASN A 193 -17.55 8.90 -7.19
CA ASN A 193 -18.19 9.47 -8.37
C ASN A 193 -17.18 10.29 -9.23
N PRO A 194 -16.82 9.85 -10.45
CA PRO A 194 -15.93 10.63 -11.32
C PRO A 194 -16.64 11.83 -11.98
N GLY A 195 -17.95 11.99 -11.76
CA GLY A 195 -18.74 13.03 -12.42
C GLY A 195 -20.03 13.35 -11.69
N ARG A 196 -19.95 14.13 -10.61
CA ARG A 196 -21.08 14.99 -10.22
C ARG A 196 -20.66 16.44 -10.27
N LYS A 197 -20.98 17.08 -11.40
CA LYS A 197 -21.34 18.49 -11.40
C LYS A 197 -22.46 18.65 -10.37
N LEU A 198 -22.13 19.23 -9.22
CA LEU A 198 -23.13 19.97 -8.45
C LEU A 198 -23.47 21.20 -9.28
N VAL A 199 -24.44 21.06 -10.18
CA VAL A 199 -25.16 22.22 -10.69
C VAL A 199 -25.97 22.75 -9.51
N LYS A 200 -25.70 23.99 -9.14
CA LYS A 200 -26.34 24.71 -8.04
C LYS A 200 -27.85 24.87 -8.30
N PHE A 201 -28.57 24.88 -7.19
CA PHE A 201 -29.94 25.35 -6.96
C PHE A 201 -30.43 26.46 -7.89
N GLN A 202 -31.67 26.31 -8.36
CA GLN A 202 -32.79 27.24 -8.08
C GLN A 202 -34.12 26.50 -8.23
#